data_AF-A0AAQ4EVV8-F1
#
_entry.id   AF-A0AAQ4EVV8-F1
#
_cell.length_a   1.000
_cell.length_b   1.000
_cell.length_c   1.000
_cell.angle_alpha   90.00
_cell.angle_beta   90.00
_cell.angle_gamma   90.00
#
_symmetry.space_group_name_H-M   'P 1'
#
loop_
_entity.id
_entity.type
_entity.pdbx_description
1 polymer ?
#
loop_
_entity_poly.entity_id
_entity_poly.type
_entity_poly.pdbx_seq_one_letter_code
_entity_poly.pdbx_strand_id
1 'polypeptide(L)'
;MKKRTLRVKKDAPSRVDKVTGTSRRRGLAAGNTRSSPLDYFCKMMMGYCDQQMHSAPPEMLEDLPLAISSKISMSDEELVHLSVRDLNRQLKASGLTRSEIVKMKQRRRTLKNRGYAASCRNKRLEQKDDLEGERAIVIQEISRLQEENKALEGEVDDLRSKYSTLLEYARKNGVPLPEDLNTNF
;
A
#
# COMPACT_ATOMS: atom_id res chain seq x y z
N MET A 1 -9.74 -52.31 -3.35
CA MET A 1 -10.16 -50.96 -3.78
C MET A 1 -10.18 -50.02 -2.58
N LYS A 2 -9.23 -49.09 -2.45
CA LYS A 2 -9.17 -48.11 -1.34
C LYS A 2 -9.57 -46.74 -1.89
N LYS A 3 -10.69 -46.19 -1.41
CA LYS A 3 -11.25 -44.90 -1.86
C LYS A 3 -10.35 -43.74 -1.39
N ARG A 4 -9.87 -42.94 -2.35
CA ARG A 4 -9.04 -41.75 -2.13
C ARG A 4 -9.96 -40.53 -2.13
N THR A 5 -10.24 -39.95 -0.97
CA THR A 5 -10.99 -38.67 -0.89
C THR A 5 -10.05 -37.52 -1.23
N LEU A 6 -10.30 -36.88 -2.37
CA LEU A 6 -9.62 -35.66 -2.83
C LEU A 6 -10.08 -34.46 -1.99
N ARG A 7 -9.14 -33.77 -1.33
CA ARG A 7 -9.41 -32.51 -0.62
C ARG A 7 -9.25 -31.37 -1.63
N VAL A 8 -10.36 -30.81 -2.08
CA VAL A 8 -10.40 -29.59 -2.91
C VAL A 8 -9.87 -28.43 -2.06
N LYS A 9 -8.82 -27.75 -2.54
CA LYS A 9 -8.34 -26.50 -1.95
C LYS A 9 -9.39 -25.42 -2.24
N LYS A 10 -9.99 -24.85 -1.20
CA LYS A 10 -10.79 -23.62 -1.33
C LYS A 10 -9.82 -22.44 -1.32
N ASP A 11 -9.76 -21.72 -2.43
CA ASP A 11 -9.06 -20.45 -2.52
C ASP A 11 -9.77 -19.40 -1.64
N ALA A 12 -8.98 -18.64 -0.87
CA ALA A 12 -9.49 -17.57 -0.01
C ALA A 12 -9.65 -16.28 -0.84
N PRO A 13 -10.77 -15.55 -0.75
CA PRO A 13 -10.96 -14.32 -1.49
C PRO A 13 -10.13 -13.16 -0.92
N SER A 14 -9.64 -12.32 -1.83
CA SER A 14 -8.95 -11.06 -1.58
C SER A 14 -9.86 -10.08 -0.81
N ARG A 15 -9.28 -9.39 0.17
CA ARG A 15 -9.99 -8.42 1.01
C ARG A 15 -9.96 -7.06 0.32
N VAL A 16 -11.05 -6.73 -0.37
CA VAL A 16 -11.31 -5.42 -1.01
C VAL A 16 -11.86 -4.43 0.02
N ASP A 17 -11.58 -3.16 -0.25
CA ASP A 17 -11.67 -1.96 0.57
C ASP A 17 -13.04 -1.60 1.18
N LYS A 18 -12.99 -0.89 2.32
CA LYS A 18 -14.10 -0.04 2.79
C LYS A 18 -13.59 1.39 2.92
N VAL A 19 -13.80 2.17 1.86
CA VAL A 19 -13.76 3.63 1.90
C VAL A 19 -15.15 4.11 2.29
N THR A 20 -15.30 4.67 3.50
CA THR A 20 -16.48 5.45 3.88
C THR A 20 -16.05 6.89 4.08
N GLY A 21 -16.39 7.74 3.12
CA GLY A 21 -16.28 9.19 3.26
C GLY A 21 -17.34 9.72 4.23
N THR A 22 -16.95 10.70 5.05
CA THR A 22 -17.90 11.62 5.70
C THR A 22 -17.34 13.04 5.62
N SER A 23 -18.04 13.88 4.86
CA SER A 23 -17.87 15.33 4.83
C SER A 23 -18.47 15.97 6.07
N ARG A 24 -17.76 16.92 6.72
CA ARG A 24 -18.38 18.05 7.44
C ARG A 24 -17.41 19.23 7.61
N ARG A 25 -17.95 20.42 7.34
CA ARG A 25 -17.29 21.75 7.27
C ARG A 25 -17.07 22.39 8.66
N ARG A 26 -16.03 23.25 8.69
CA ARG A 26 -15.81 24.54 9.41
C ARG A 26 -15.73 24.60 10.95
N GLY A 27 -14.60 25.14 11.43
CA GLY A 27 -14.41 25.77 12.75
C GLY A 27 -12.95 26.17 12.97
N LEU A 28 -12.66 27.47 12.95
CA LEU A 28 -11.36 28.07 13.26
C LEU A 28 -11.16 28.21 14.78
N ALA A 29 -9.89 28.17 15.19
CA ALA A 29 -9.27 28.77 16.38
C ALA A 29 -9.00 27.90 17.63
N ALA A 30 -7.81 28.21 18.18
CA ALA A 30 -7.22 27.89 19.49
C ALA A 30 -6.57 26.51 19.67
N GLY A 31 -5.24 26.55 19.78
CA GLY A 31 -4.36 25.41 19.97
C GLY A 31 -4.67 24.64 21.26
N ASN A 32 -4.97 23.36 21.09
CA ASN A 32 -4.81 22.34 22.10
C ASN A 32 -4.62 21.01 21.35
N THR A 33 -3.38 20.65 21.05
CA THR A 33 -3.05 19.44 20.30
C THR A 33 -3.27 18.21 21.18
N ARG A 34 -4.52 17.76 21.29
CA ARG A 34 -4.82 16.38 21.69
C ARG A 34 -4.20 15.46 20.64
N SER A 35 -3.03 14.91 20.94
CA SER A 35 -2.31 14.00 20.06
C SER A 35 -3.17 12.78 19.74
N SER A 36 -3.32 12.50 18.44
CA SER A 36 -3.94 11.29 17.91
C SER A 36 -3.20 10.04 18.43
N PRO A 37 -3.88 8.89 18.63
CA PRO A 37 -3.23 7.62 18.96
C PRO A 37 -2.11 7.24 17.98
N LEU A 38 -2.18 7.69 16.72
CA LEU A 38 -1.12 7.52 15.72
C LEU A 38 0.08 8.45 15.94
N ASP A 39 -0.13 9.66 16.48
CA ASP A 39 0.96 10.57 16.86
C ASP A 39 1.74 10.06 18.08
N TYR A 40 1.03 9.39 19.01
CA TYR A 40 1.66 8.63 20.09
C TYR A 40 2.49 7.45 19.56
N PHE A 41 1.98 6.71 18.57
CA PHE A 41 2.71 5.61 17.97
C PHE A 41 3.97 6.07 17.21
N CYS A 42 3.90 7.18 16.48
CA CYS A 42 5.06 7.77 15.80
C CYS A 42 6.08 8.36 16.78
N LYS A 43 5.65 9.07 17.82
CA LYS A 43 6.53 9.53 18.91
C LYS A 43 7.19 8.38 19.64
N MET A 44 6.47 7.27 19.84
CA MET A 44 6.98 6.06 20.45
C MET A 44 8.03 5.38 19.54
N MET A 45 7.87 5.38 18.22
CA MET A 45 8.86 4.78 17.32
C MET A 45 10.10 5.65 17.04
N MET A 46 9.98 6.98 17.18
CA MET A 46 11.08 7.93 16.92
C MET A 46 11.80 8.41 18.20
N GLY A 47 11.17 8.32 19.38
CA GLY A 47 11.70 8.85 20.65
C GLY A 47 12.51 7.87 21.50
N TYR A 48 12.67 6.60 21.11
CA TYR A 48 13.47 5.62 21.86
C TYR A 48 14.95 5.55 21.45
N CYS A 49 15.44 6.51 20.67
CA CYS A 49 16.84 6.47 20.25
C CYS A 49 17.80 7.17 21.23
N ASP A 50 17.33 7.91 22.26
CA ASP A 50 18.21 8.89 22.93
C ASP A 50 18.19 9.00 24.48
N GLN A 51 17.63 8.06 25.25
CA GLN A 51 17.70 8.18 26.72
C GLN A 51 17.78 6.84 27.50
N GLN A 52 18.91 6.65 28.22
CA GLN A 52 19.25 5.63 29.25
C GLN A 52 19.44 4.19 28.73
N MET A 53 20.59 3.50 28.82
CA MET A 53 21.73 3.51 29.77
C MET A 53 21.31 3.55 31.24
N HIS A 54 20.65 2.47 31.70
CA HIS A 54 20.93 1.84 33.00
C HIS A 54 20.51 0.35 32.99
N SER A 55 21.55 -0.49 32.86
CA SER A 55 21.76 -1.82 33.46
C SER A 55 20.61 -2.83 33.52
N ALA A 56 20.52 -3.67 32.47
CA ALA A 56 20.17 -5.08 32.63
C ALA A 56 21.47 -5.90 32.54
N PRO A 57 21.66 -6.99 33.33
CA PRO A 57 22.87 -7.79 33.28
C PRO A 57 23.07 -8.35 31.86
N PRO A 58 24.23 -8.14 31.23
CA PRO A 58 24.56 -8.75 29.96
C PRO A 58 25.00 -10.18 30.20
N GLU A 59 24.05 -11.09 30.35
CA GLU A 59 24.34 -12.52 30.27
C GLU A 59 23.64 -13.15 29.06
N MET A 60 24.47 -13.65 28.14
CA MET A 60 24.21 -14.72 27.18
C MET A 60 23.62 -14.34 25.81
N LEU A 61 23.95 -13.16 25.30
CA LEU A 61 24.06 -12.94 23.85
C LEU A 61 25.53 -12.68 23.46
N GLU A 62 26.44 -13.41 24.12
CA GLU A 62 27.76 -13.67 23.57
C GLU A 62 27.58 -14.20 22.16
N ASP A 63 28.34 -13.57 21.26
CA ASP A 63 28.62 -13.95 19.89
C ASP A 63 28.21 -15.38 19.59
N LEU A 64 27.52 -15.62 18.48
CA LEU A 64 27.54 -16.97 17.93
C LEU A 64 28.99 -17.17 17.47
N PRO A 65 29.88 -17.76 18.27
CA PRO A 65 31.29 -17.73 17.95
C PRO A 65 31.44 -18.81 16.88
N LEU A 66 32.38 -18.61 15.97
CA LEU A 66 32.65 -19.49 14.83
C LEU A 66 32.58 -21.00 15.17
N ALA A 67 32.86 -21.39 16.43
CA ALA A 67 32.74 -22.73 17.00
C ALA A 67 31.44 -23.52 16.67
N ILE A 68 30.23 -22.95 16.70
CA ILE A 68 29.00 -23.72 16.35
C ILE A 68 28.88 -23.88 14.84
N SER A 69 29.29 -22.84 14.10
CA SER A 69 29.36 -22.87 12.63
C SER A 69 30.48 -23.78 12.12
N SER A 70 31.48 -24.10 12.93
CA SER A 70 32.54 -25.06 12.61
C SER A 70 32.10 -26.51 12.85
N LYS A 71 31.18 -26.76 13.81
CA LYS A 71 30.59 -28.09 14.05
C LYS A 71 29.57 -28.49 12.99
N ILE A 72 28.94 -27.51 12.34
CA ILE A 72 27.99 -27.72 11.26
C ILE A 72 28.43 -26.86 10.08
N SER A 73 28.94 -27.49 9.03
CA SER A 73 29.26 -26.87 7.74
C SER A 73 27.98 -26.43 7.00
N MET A 74 27.22 -25.51 7.58
CA MET A 74 26.02 -24.94 6.99
C MET A 74 26.17 -23.44 6.84
N SER A 75 25.95 -22.97 5.63
CA SER A 75 25.92 -21.55 5.32
C SER A 75 24.63 -20.88 5.81
N ASP A 76 24.67 -19.55 5.92
CA ASP A 76 23.48 -18.75 6.26
C ASP A 76 22.38 -18.86 5.20
N GLU A 77 22.78 -18.96 3.92
CA GLU A 77 21.90 -19.20 2.77
C GLU A 77 21.10 -20.49 2.99
N GLU A 78 21.80 -21.62 3.17
CA GLU A 78 21.19 -22.93 3.39
C GLU A 78 20.29 -22.93 4.63
N LEU A 79 20.75 -22.31 5.72
CA LEU A 79 20.02 -22.24 6.98
C LEU A 79 18.65 -21.56 6.84
N VAL A 80 18.55 -20.50 6.04
CA VAL A 80 17.29 -19.80 5.78
C VAL A 80 16.36 -20.65 4.93
N HIS A 81 16.89 -21.32 3.90
CA HIS A 81 16.14 -22.06 2.88
C HIS A 81 15.61 -23.43 3.34
N LEU A 82 16.26 -24.11 4.29
CA LEU A 82 15.79 -25.41 4.77
C LEU A 82 14.33 -25.38 5.27
N SER A 83 13.55 -26.42 5.03
CA SER A 83 12.24 -26.52 5.70
C SER A 83 12.43 -26.64 7.23
N VAL A 84 11.37 -26.36 8.01
CA VAL A 84 11.43 -26.55 9.48
C VAL A 84 11.71 -28.01 9.83
N ARG A 85 11.19 -28.95 9.05
CA ARG A 85 11.40 -30.39 9.26
C ARG A 85 12.85 -30.77 8.98
N ASP A 86 13.41 -30.30 7.87
CA ASP A 86 14.78 -30.63 7.46
C ASP A 86 15.81 -30.00 8.40
N LEU A 87 15.59 -28.74 8.80
CA LEU A 87 16.43 -28.10 9.81
C LEU A 87 16.45 -28.90 11.12
N ASN A 88 15.28 -29.27 11.64
CA ASN A 88 15.21 -30.02 12.90
C ASN A 88 15.85 -31.41 12.79
N ARG A 89 15.76 -32.06 11.62
CA ARG A 89 16.42 -33.36 11.37
C ARG A 89 17.94 -33.20 11.36
N GLN A 90 18.46 -32.24 10.61
CA GLN A 90 19.89 -31.99 10.52
C GLN A 90 20.46 -31.60 11.90
N LEU A 91 19.89 -30.62 12.58
CA LEU A 91 20.38 -30.17 13.90
C LEU A 91 20.43 -31.29 14.96
N LYS A 92 19.52 -32.28 14.89
CA LYS A 92 19.53 -33.45 15.78
C LYS A 92 20.56 -34.50 15.37
N ALA A 93 20.81 -34.68 14.07
CA ALA A 93 21.80 -35.61 13.54
C ALA A 93 23.24 -35.11 13.72
N SER A 94 23.44 -33.80 13.83
CA SER A 94 24.76 -33.16 13.97
C SER A 94 25.40 -33.27 15.36
N GLY A 95 24.78 -33.98 16.33
CA GLY A 95 25.34 -34.15 17.67
C GLY A 95 25.43 -32.87 18.50
N LEU A 96 24.68 -31.82 18.15
CA LEU A 96 24.65 -30.57 18.89
C LEU A 96 23.95 -30.72 20.25
N THR A 97 24.42 -29.95 21.23
CA THR A 97 23.73 -29.80 22.51
C THR A 97 22.43 -29.00 22.34
N ARG A 98 21.52 -29.14 23.32
CA ARG A 98 20.22 -28.45 23.29
C ARG A 98 20.35 -26.93 23.19
N SER A 99 21.34 -26.33 23.86
CA SER A 99 21.61 -24.89 23.82
C SER A 99 22.10 -24.43 22.44
N GLU A 100 22.99 -25.19 21.80
CA GLU A 100 23.48 -24.91 20.44
C GLU A 100 22.34 -25.00 19.40
N ILE A 101 21.44 -25.98 19.53
CA ILE A 101 20.24 -26.09 18.67
C ILE A 101 19.36 -24.85 18.80
N VAL A 102 19.15 -24.34 20.02
CA VAL A 102 18.38 -23.11 20.25
C VAL A 102 19.07 -21.91 19.62
N LYS A 103 20.38 -21.78 19.77
CA LYS A 103 21.17 -20.71 19.12
C LYS A 103 21.05 -20.75 17.59
N MET A 104 21.10 -21.94 16.97
CA MET A 104 20.92 -22.08 15.52
C MET A 104 19.52 -21.70 15.05
N LYS A 105 18.49 -22.05 15.82
CA LYS A 105 17.11 -21.61 15.54
C LYS A 105 16.96 -20.10 15.66
N GLN A 106 17.60 -19.49 16.66
CA GLN A 106 17.61 -18.05 16.85
C GLN A 106 18.33 -17.34 15.70
N ARG A 107 19.53 -17.82 15.29
CA ARG A 107 20.27 -17.32 14.12
C ARG A 107 19.38 -17.33 12.88
N ARG A 108 18.71 -18.46 12.60
CA ARG A 108 17.77 -18.57 11.48
C ARG A 108 16.63 -17.55 11.57
N ARG A 109 16.06 -17.33 12.76
CA ARG A 109 14.98 -16.36 12.96
C ARG A 109 15.46 -14.95 12.64
N THR A 110 16.64 -14.56 13.11
CA THR A 110 17.25 -13.26 12.82
C THR A 110 17.49 -13.07 11.32
N LEU A 111 18.03 -14.07 10.63
CA LEU A 111 18.27 -14.02 9.18
C LEU A 111 16.95 -13.90 8.38
N LYS A 112 15.94 -14.70 8.74
CA LYS A 112 14.61 -14.59 8.10
C LYS A 112 13.98 -13.22 8.32
N ASN A 113 14.07 -12.68 9.54
CA ASN A 113 13.55 -11.36 9.86
C ASN A 113 14.26 -10.25 9.06
N ARG A 114 15.57 -10.39 8.81
CA ARG A 114 16.31 -9.50 7.92
C ARG A 114 15.71 -9.52 6.51
N GLY A 115 15.47 -10.70 5.95
CA GLY A 115 14.79 -10.85 4.66
C GLY A 115 13.38 -10.25 4.66
N TYR A 116 12.58 -10.51 5.70
CA TYR A 116 11.24 -9.95 5.82
C TYR A 116 11.22 -8.42 5.91
N ALA A 117 12.21 -7.80 6.57
CA ALA A 117 12.33 -6.34 6.61
C ALA A 117 12.59 -5.76 5.22
N ALA A 118 13.47 -6.39 4.43
CA ALA A 118 13.73 -5.99 3.04
C ALA A 118 12.48 -6.16 2.17
N SER A 119 11.85 -7.33 2.19
CA SER A 119 10.60 -7.57 1.44
C SER A 119 9.47 -6.63 1.86
N CYS A 120 9.37 -6.27 3.14
CA CYS A 120 8.39 -5.31 3.63
C CYS A 120 8.62 -3.91 3.07
N ARG A 121 9.88 -3.46 2.99
CA ARG A 121 10.24 -2.18 2.37
C ARG A 121 9.92 -2.19 0.87
N ASN A 122 10.33 -3.25 0.16
CA ASN A 122 10.07 -3.39 -1.29
C ASN A 122 8.57 -3.37 -1.58
N LYS A 123 7.77 -4.14 -0.85
CA LYS A 123 6.31 -4.18 -1.03
C LYS A 123 5.64 -2.84 -0.76
N ARG A 124 6.18 -2.06 0.19
CA ARG A 124 5.67 -0.71 0.48
C ARG A 124 6.02 0.27 -0.64
N LEU A 125 7.22 0.16 -1.22
CA LEU A 125 7.63 0.98 -2.36
C LEU A 125 6.81 0.62 -3.60
N GLU A 126 6.68 -0.67 -3.92
CA GLU A 126 5.84 -1.15 -5.02
C GLU A 126 4.39 -0.64 -4.88
N GLN A 127 3.77 -0.77 -3.70
CA GLN A 127 2.43 -0.24 -3.47
C GLN A 127 2.34 1.29 -3.63
N LYS A 128 3.39 2.03 -3.25
CA LYS A 128 3.44 3.48 -3.44
C LYS A 128 3.52 3.81 -4.92
N ASP A 129 4.37 3.12 -5.67
CA ASP A 129 4.60 3.33 -7.09
C ASP A 129 3.33 2.97 -7.90
N ASP A 130 2.63 1.89 -7.53
CA ASP A 130 1.33 1.52 -8.10
C ASP A 130 0.30 2.65 -7.92
N LEU A 131 0.16 3.16 -6.69
CA LEU A 131 -0.76 4.27 -6.39
C LEU A 131 -0.38 5.57 -7.12
N GLU A 132 0.91 5.84 -7.28
CA GLU A 132 1.40 6.98 -8.05
C GLU A 132 1.09 6.82 -9.55
N GLY A 133 1.20 5.60 -10.08
CA GLY A 133 0.81 5.26 -11.45
C GLY A 133 -0.70 5.42 -11.68
N GLU A 134 -1.53 4.87 -10.80
CA GLU A 134 -2.99 5.03 -10.86
C GLU A 134 -3.39 6.51 -10.80
N ARG A 135 -2.78 7.28 -9.88
CA ARG A 135 -3.00 8.71 -9.78
C ARG A 135 -2.64 9.43 -11.08
N ALA A 136 -1.52 9.08 -11.71
CA ALA A 136 -1.09 9.70 -12.96
C ALA A 136 -2.09 9.44 -14.10
N ILE A 137 -2.59 8.21 -14.22
CA ILE A 137 -3.61 7.82 -15.20
C ILE A 137 -4.89 8.65 -15.00
N VAL A 138 -5.37 8.73 -13.76
CA VAL A 138 -6.60 9.49 -13.45
C VAL A 138 -6.43 10.98 -13.75
N ILE A 139 -5.27 11.57 -13.42
CA ILE A 139 -5.00 12.98 -13.75
C ILE A 139 -5.00 13.21 -15.25
N GLN A 140 -4.38 12.31 -16.03
CA GLN A 140 -4.37 12.40 -17.48
C GLN A 140 -5.79 12.34 -18.05
N GLU A 141 -6.63 11.45 -17.53
CA GLU A 141 -8.03 11.33 -17.99
C GLU A 141 -8.86 12.57 -17.63
N ILE A 142 -8.66 13.14 -16.44
CA ILE A 142 -9.30 14.41 -16.06
C ILE A 142 -8.90 15.52 -17.04
N SER A 143 -7.61 15.65 -17.36
CA SER A 143 -7.15 16.66 -18.32
C SER A 143 -7.74 16.46 -19.71
N ARG A 144 -7.82 15.20 -20.19
CA ARG A 144 -8.45 14.86 -21.46
C ARG A 144 -9.92 15.27 -21.49
N LEU A 145 -10.68 14.91 -20.45
CA LEU A 145 -12.10 15.24 -20.34
C LEU A 145 -12.34 16.74 -20.19
N GLN A 146 -11.46 17.47 -19.52
CA GLN A 146 -11.54 18.93 -19.42
C GLN A 146 -11.36 19.61 -20.78
N GLU A 147 -10.41 19.12 -21.59
CA GLU A 147 -10.19 19.64 -22.93
C GLU A 147 -11.38 19.33 -23.86
N GLU A 148 -11.90 18.10 -23.80
CA GLU A 148 -13.08 17.68 -24.55
C GLU A 148 -14.31 18.51 -24.17
N ASN A 149 -14.54 18.73 -22.86
CA ASN A 149 -15.65 19.54 -22.39
C ASN A 149 -15.53 20.99 -22.84
N LYS A 150 -14.33 21.57 -22.79
CA LYS A 150 -14.08 22.94 -23.28
C LYS A 150 -14.33 23.06 -24.79
N ALA A 151 -13.97 22.04 -25.57
CA ALA A 151 -14.26 22.03 -27.00
C ALA A 151 -15.78 22.01 -27.26
N LEU A 152 -16.51 21.15 -26.54
CA LEU A 152 -17.97 21.07 -26.64
C LEU A 152 -18.67 22.36 -26.19
N GLU A 153 -18.20 23.01 -25.12
CA GLU A 153 -18.69 24.32 -24.70
C GLU A 153 -18.54 25.35 -25.83
N GLY A 154 -17.38 25.35 -26.52
CA GLY A 154 -17.16 26.19 -27.69
C GLY A 154 -18.10 25.89 -28.85
N GLU A 155 -18.35 24.61 -29.16
CA GLU A 155 -19.31 24.21 -30.19
C GLU A 155 -20.73 24.66 -29.87
N VAL A 156 -21.14 24.57 -28.60
CA VAL A 156 -22.45 25.03 -28.13
C VAL A 156 -22.57 26.55 -28.30
N ASP A 157 -21.55 27.31 -27.92
CA ASP A 157 -21.56 28.76 -28.05
C ASP A 157 -21.60 29.21 -29.52
N ASP A 158 -20.84 28.53 -30.39
CA ASP A 158 -20.87 28.76 -31.84
C ASP A 158 -22.26 28.48 -32.44
N LEU A 159 -22.90 27.38 -32.04
CA LEU A 159 -24.25 27.04 -32.49
C LEU A 159 -25.29 28.03 -31.98
N ARG A 160 -25.20 28.45 -30.71
CA ARG A 160 -26.05 29.50 -30.14
C ARG A 160 -25.90 30.82 -30.90
N SER A 161 -24.68 31.23 -31.23
CA SER A 161 -24.41 32.45 -32.00
C SER A 161 -25.01 32.39 -33.41
N LYS A 162 -24.80 31.27 -34.12
CA LYS A 162 -25.41 31.02 -35.45
C LYS A 162 -26.93 31.04 -35.39
N TYR A 163 -27.51 30.37 -34.39
CA TYR A 163 -28.96 30.34 -34.17
C TYR A 163 -29.53 31.75 -33.91
N SER A 164 -28.89 32.51 -33.02
CA SER A 164 -29.29 33.89 -32.71
C SER A 164 -29.29 34.78 -33.96
N THR A 165 -28.22 34.69 -34.76
CA THR A 165 -28.09 35.45 -36.01
C THR A 165 -29.22 35.12 -37.01
N LEU A 166 -29.54 33.84 -37.17
CA LEU A 166 -30.63 33.39 -38.05
C LEU A 166 -31.99 33.86 -37.53
N LEU A 167 -32.20 33.80 -36.22
CA LEU A 167 -33.45 34.24 -35.59
C LEU A 167 -33.67 35.75 -35.76
N GLU A 168 -32.63 36.56 -35.58
CA GLU A 168 -32.66 38.01 -35.84
C GLU A 168 -32.96 38.32 -37.31
N TYR A 169 -32.33 37.59 -38.24
CA TYR A 169 -32.61 37.73 -39.66
C TYR A 169 -34.08 37.41 -39.99
N ALA A 170 -34.62 36.29 -39.50
CA ALA A 170 -36.01 35.90 -39.72
C ALA A 170 -36.99 36.97 -39.19
N ARG A 171 -36.75 37.49 -37.97
CA ARG A 171 -37.54 38.57 -37.37
C ARG A 171 -37.50 39.84 -38.21
N LYS A 172 -36.31 40.25 -38.68
CA LYS A 172 -36.14 41.46 -39.51
C LYS A 172 -36.87 41.37 -40.85
N ASN A 173 -36.95 40.17 -41.41
CA ASN A 173 -37.61 39.93 -42.70
C ASN A 173 -39.10 39.55 -42.55
N GLY A 174 -39.67 39.62 -41.33
CA GLY A 174 -41.09 39.34 -41.10
C GLY A 174 -41.49 37.89 -41.32
N VAL A 175 -40.53 36.95 -41.23
CA VAL A 175 -40.83 35.52 -41.35
C VAL A 175 -41.58 35.06 -40.10
N PRO A 176 -42.77 34.45 -40.22
CA PRO A 176 -43.52 33.95 -39.07
C PRO A 176 -42.76 32.80 -38.40
N LEU A 177 -42.46 32.96 -37.11
CA LEU A 177 -41.71 32.00 -36.30
C LEU A 177 -42.64 31.29 -35.29
N PRO A 178 -42.56 29.96 -35.16
CA PRO A 178 -43.19 29.21 -34.07
C PRO A 178 -42.85 29.76 -32.68
N GLU A 179 -43.81 29.73 -31.74
CA GLU A 179 -43.62 30.22 -30.37
C GLU A 179 -42.46 29.53 -29.63
N ASP A 180 -42.23 28.26 -29.92
CA ASP A 180 -41.15 27.45 -29.32
C ASP A 180 -39.73 27.96 -29.64
N LEU A 181 -39.59 28.78 -30.69
CA LEU A 181 -38.31 29.36 -31.11
C LEU A 181 -38.02 30.72 -30.46
N ASN A 182 -38.99 31.29 -29.72
CA ASN A 182 -38.82 32.56 -29.00
C ASN A 182 -38.20 32.39 -27.61
N THR A 183 -38.00 31.18 -27.12
CA THR A 183 -37.28 30.93 -25.86
C THR A 183 -35.78 31.11 -26.08
N ASN A 184 -35.14 32.00 -25.33
CA ASN A 184 -33.68 32.12 -25.31
C ASN A 184 -33.07 30.84 -24.72
N PHE A 185 -32.20 30.17 -25.48
CA PHE A 185 -31.41 29.01 -25.05
C PHE A 185 -30.03 29.40 -24.54
#